data_AF-A0A921MF77-F1
#
_entry.id   AF-A0A921MF77-F1
#
_cell.length_a   1.000
_cell.length_b   1.000
_cell.length_c   1.000
_cell.angle_alpha   90.00
_cell.angle_beta   90.00
_cell.angle_gamma   90.00
#
_symmetry.space_group_name_H-M   'P 1'
#
loop_
_entity.id
_entity.type
_entity.pdbx_description
1 polymer ?
#
loop_
_entity_poly.entity_id
_entity_poly.type
_entity_poly.pdbx_seq_one_letter_code
_entity_poly.pdbx_strand_id
1 'polypeptide(L)'
;MNSIDMLRTWFDFTHVPHRGLDGMGYTLTDEQLRDVYYFWRTVGGLLGIPADLLEGLDDHESSQPMVDAVVAVSGRPNADSRALVDALVDAVSAQLGLVLGLPAGPLRERTEAQIRMIHGDEIEDWLEVPRRSIQVAEALHVPTVRQRFAFLHQLPDALEQEIATNQAVIVQLLEATEDGGSAYETAPSAAQAEAA
;
A
#
# COMPACT_ATOMS: atom_id res chain seq x y z
N MET A 1 12.03 18.06 -0.59
CA MET A 1 11.00 17.49 0.30
C MET A 1 11.25 18.05 1.69
N ASN A 2 10.26 18.69 2.30
CA ASN A 2 10.40 19.17 3.70
C ASN A 2 10.06 18.03 4.68
N SER A 3 10.31 18.21 5.99
CA SER A 3 10.09 17.17 7.00
C SER A 3 8.62 16.74 7.14
N ILE A 4 7.65 17.62 6.86
CA ILE A 4 6.22 17.29 6.86
C ILE A 4 5.86 16.46 5.63
N ASP A 5 6.40 16.77 4.45
CA ASP A 5 6.24 15.95 3.25
C ASP A 5 6.81 14.54 3.49
N MET A 6 7.97 14.45 4.15
CA MET A 6 8.56 13.17 4.52
C MET A 6 7.72 12.40 5.54
N LEU A 7 7.17 13.07 6.54
CA LEU A 7 6.28 12.47 7.53
C LEU A 7 4.98 11.96 6.89
N ARG A 8 4.42 12.72 5.94
CA ARG A 8 3.29 12.28 5.12
C ARG A 8 3.62 10.98 4.40
N THR A 9 4.72 10.97 3.65
CA THR A 9 5.17 9.76 2.93
C THR A 9 5.45 8.60 3.88
N TRP A 10 5.94 8.88 5.09
CA TRP A 10 6.12 7.85 6.11
C TRP A 10 4.79 7.22 6.56
N PHE A 11 3.71 7.99 6.65
CA PHE A 11 2.36 7.45 6.90
C PHE A 11 1.83 6.60 5.74
N ASP A 12 2.26 6.85 4.51
CA ASP A 12 1.92 6.02 3.34
C ASP A 12 2.55 4.61 3.42
N PHE A 13 3.53 4.38 4.31
CA PHE A 13 4.15 3.07 4.58
C PHE A 13 3.74 2.43 5.90
N THR A 14 3.18 3.22 6.83
CA THR A 14 2.75 2.75 8.15
C THR A 14 1.23 2.80 8.26
N HIS A 15 0.67 3.96 8.56
CA HIS A 15 -0.72 4.10 8.94
C HIS A 15 -1.70 3.74 7.82
N VAL A 16 -1.54 4.34 6.63
CA VAL A 16 -2.48 4.21 5.51
C VAL A 16 -2.63 2.75 5.04
N PRO A 17 -1.57 2.03 4.66
CA PRO A 17 -1.71 0.66 4.15
C PRO A 17 -2.23 -0.29 5.23
N HIS A 18 -1.79 -0.18 6.48
CA HIS A 18 -2.18 -1.12 7.53
C HIS A 18 -3.60 -0.87 8.04
N ARG A 19 -4.08 0.38 8.08
CA ARG A 19 -5.52 0.68 8.29
C ARG A 19 -6.36 0.13 7.14
N GLY A 20 -5.91 0.33 5.90
CA GLY A 20 -6.61 -0.19 4.72
C GLY A 20 -6.70 -1.71 4.72
N LEU A 21 -5.60 -2.40 5.04
CA LEU A 21 -5.55 -3.86 5.20
C LEU A 21 -6.50 -4.35 6.30
N ASP A 22 -6.52 -3.70 7.47
CA ASP A 22 -7.47 -4.04 8.53
C ASP A 22 -8.94 -3.81 8.13
N GLY A 23 -9.21 -2.73 7.38
CA GLY A 23 -10.50 -2.45 6.76
C GLY A 23 -10.94 -3.51 5.74
N MET A 24 -9.98 -4.18 5.10
CA MET A 24 -10.20 -5.33 4.22
C MET A 24 -10.20 -6.69 4.96
N GLY A 25 -9.99 -6.69 6.27
CA GLY A 25 -10.02 -7.89 7.12
C GLY A 25 -8.67 -8.58 7.33
N TYR A 26 -7.59 -8.03 6.78
CA TYR A 26 -6.22 -8.50 6.99
C TYR A 26 -5.66 -7.85 8.26
N THR A 27 -6.04 -8.39 9.42
CA THR A 27 -5.69 -7.82 10.72
C THR A 27 -4.34 -8.35 11.22
N LEU A 28 -3.43 -7.44 11.57
CA LEU A 28 -2.23 -7.75 12.34
C LEU A 28 -2.53 -7.76 13.85
N THR A 29 -1.76 -8.51 14.63
CA THR A 29 -1.82 -8.36 16.09
C THR A 29 -1.22 -7.00 16.51
N ASP A 30 -1.60 -6.51 17.70
CA ASP A 30 -1.05 -5.25 18.23
C ASP A 30 0.49 -5.28 18.34
N GLU A 31 1.07 -6.45 18.60
CA GLU A 31 2.52 -6.64 18.64
C GLU A 31 3.15 -6.51 17.25
N GLN A 32 2.58 -7.20 16.25
CA GLN A 32 3.04 -7.10 14.86
C GLN A 32 2.92 -5.68 14.33
N LEU A 33 1.83 -4.98 14.67
CA LEU A 33 1.66 -3.58 14.27
C LEU A 33 2.73 -2.69 14.90
N ARG A 34 3.00 -2.82 16.20
CA ARG A 34 4.09 -2.07 16.87
C ARG A 34 5.46 -2.36 16.24
N ASP A 35 5.73 -3.60 15.85
CA ASP A 35 6.97 -3.96 15.15
C ASP A 35 7.10 -3.26 13.79
N VAL A 36 6.00 -3.17 13.03
CA VAL A 36 5.95 -2.40 11.77
C VAL A 36 6.28 -0.93 12.02
N TYR A 37 5.64 -0.30 13.00
CA TYR A 37 5.89 1.11 13.34
C TYR A 37 7.33 1.33 13.83
N TYR A 38 7.87 0.41 14.63
CA TYR A 38 9.27 0.47 15.08
C TYR A 38 10.26 0.37 13.92
N PHE A 39 10.04 -0.58 13.00
CA PHE A 39 10.86 -0.72 11.79
C PHE A 39 10.84 0.57 10.97
N TRP A 40 9.65 1.09 10.66
CA TRP A 40 9.53 2.29 9.86
C TRP A 40 10.02 3.54 10.59
N ARG A 41 9.92 3.64 11.91
CA ARG A 41 10.54 4.74 12.68
C ARG A 41 12.05 4.75 12.47
N THR A 42 12.68 3.57 12.50
CA THR A 42 14.12 3.44 12.22
C THR A 42 14.45 3.93 10.82
N VAL A 43 13.68 3.51 9.80
CA VAL A 43 13.84 3.99 8.42
C VAL A 43 13.61 5.49 8.31
N GLY A 44 12.59 6.04 8.96
CA GLY A 44 12.27 7.47 8.97
C GLY A 44 13.43 8.31 9.53
N GLY A 45 14.05 7.87 10.62
CA GLY A 45 15.25 8.50 11.17
C GLY A 45 16.42 8.49 10.18
N LEU A 46 16.65 7.38 9.47
CA LEU A 46 17.69 7.29 8.44
C LEU A 46 17.43 8.21 7.24
N LEU A 47 16.17 8.44 6.89
CA LEU A 47 15.78 9.37 5.84
C LEU A 47 15.88 10.84 6.28
N GLY A 48 16.04 11.11 7.59
CA GLY A 48 16.20 12.46 8.13
C GLY A 48 14.92 13.10 8.67
N ILE A 49 13.88 12.30 8.96
CA ILE A 49 12.71 12.80 9.69
C ILE A 49 13.13 13.11 11.14
N PRO A 50 12.89 14.34 11.64
CA PRO A 50 13.19 14.70 13.02
C PRO A 50 12.55 13.73 14.03
N ALA A 51 13.33 13.32 15.04
CA ALA A 51 12.90 12.29 15.99
C ALA A 51 11.67 12.72 16.82
N ASP A 52 11.55 14.00 17.11
CA ASP A 52 10.41 14.62 17.80
C ASP A 52 9.11 14.53 16.99
N LEU A 53 9.19 14.45 15.65
CA LEU A 53 8.03 14.20 14.80
C LEU A 53 7.58 12.74 14.78
N LEU A 54 8.47 11.80 15.11
CA LEU A 54 8.18 10.36 15.13
C LEU A 54 7.87 9.84 16.54
N GLU A 55 8.13 10.63 17.58
CA GLU A 55 7.91 10.26 18.97
C GLU A 55 6.41 10.05 19.24
N GLY A 56 6.08 8.92 19.86
CA GLY A 56 4.70 8.55 20.19
C GLY A 56 3.85 8.08 19.02
N LEU A 57 4.39 7.98 17.80
CA LEU A 57 3.71 7.37 16.65
C LEU A 57 3.99 5.86 16.63
N ASP A 58 3.40 5.11 17.56
CA ASP A 58 3.69 3.68 17.80
C ASP A 58 2.65 2.73 17.19
N ASP A 59 1.45 3.24 16.89
CA ASP A 59 0.34 2.46 16.35
C ASP A 59 -0.65 3.38 15.62
N HIS A 60 -1.76 2.79 15.17
CA HIS A 60 -2.80 3.54 14.47
C HIS A 60 -3.47 4.63 15.29
N GLU A 61 -3.79 4.35 16.55
CA GLU A 61 -4.58 5.26 17.39
C GLU A 61 -3.75 6.46 17.83
N SER A 62 -2.51 6.22 18.27
CA SER A 62 -1.54 7.25 18.62
C SER A 62 -1.15 8.12 17.42
N SER A 63 -1.15 7.55 16.21
CA SER A 63 -0.78 8.27 14.98
C SER A 63 -1.92 9.07 14.35
N GLN A 64 -3.18 8.71 14.59
CA GLN A 64 -4.34 9.31 13.92
C GLN A 64 -4.37 10.85 14.00
N PRO A 65 -4.14 11.50 15.16
CA PRO A 65 -4.18 12.95 15.23
C PRO A 65 -3.14 13.64 14.34
N MET A 66 -1.95 13.03 14.19
CA MET A 66 -0.90 13.55 13.33
C MET A 66 -1.22 13.32 11.85
N VAL A 67 -1.80 12.17 11.51
CA VAL A 67 -2.31 11.89 10.15
C VAL A 67 -3.34 12.95 9.76
N ASP A 68 -4.32 13.20 10.62
CA ASP A 68 -5.38 14.19 10.36
C ASP A 68 -4.79 15.60 10.17
N ALA A 69 -3.80 15.98 10.98
CA ALA A 69 -3.10 17.26 10.85
C ALA A 69 -2.34 17.38 9.52
N VAL A 70 -1.63 16.32 9.10
CA VAL A 70 -0.92 16.26 7.81
C VAL A 70 -1.89 16.33 6.64
N VAL A 71 -3.03 15.63 6.70
CA VAL A 71 -4.07 15.68 5.68
C VAL A 71 -4.68 17.08 5.60
N ALA A 72 -4.95 17.73 6.74
CA ALA A 72 -5.55 19.07 6.78
C ALA A 72 -4.68 20.15 6.11
N VAL A 73 -3.36 19.98 6.09
CA VAL A 73 -2.42 20.88 5.40
C VAL A 73 -2.03 20.39 4.01
N SER A 74 -2.40 19.15 3.66
CA SER A 74 -2.19 18.61 2.33
C SER A 74 -3.19 19.23 1.36
N GLY A 75 -2.68 19.84 0.29
CA GLY A 75 -3.53 20.34 -0.79
C GLY A 75 -4.28 19.21 -1.49
N ARG A 76 -5.30 19.58 -2.26
CA ARG A 76 -6.03 18.61 -3.08
C ARG A 76 -5.14 18.06 -4.20
N PRO A 77 -5.30 16.77 -4.57
CA PRO A 77 -4.67 16.21 -5.76
C PRO A 77 -4.96 17.04 -7.01
N ASN A 78 -3.97 17.15 -7.89
CA ASN A 78 -4.07 17.90 -9.14
C ASN A 78 -4.18 16.94 -10.36
N ALA A 79 -4.14 17.50 -11.57
CA ALA A 79 -4.22 16.70 -12.80
C ALA A 79 -3.05 15.69 -12.92
N ASP A 80 -1.85 16.07 -12.49
CA ASP A 80 -0.68 15.18 -12.52
C ASP A 80 -0.84 14.02 -11.52
N SER A 81 -1.47 14.28 -10.37
CA SER A 81 -1.80 13.23 -9.39
C SER A 81 -2.76 12.20 -9.99
N ARG A 82 -3.78 12.66 -10.73
CA ARG A 82 -4.73 11.76 -11.43
C ARG A 82 -4.06 10.94 -12.51
N ALA A 83 -3.22 11.58 -13.33
CA ALA A 83 -2.46 10.89 -14.38
C ALA A 83 -1.53 9.82 -13.80
N LEU A 84 -0.87 10.11 -12.66
CA LEU A 84 -0.01 9.15 -11.97
C LEU A 84 -0.81 7.96 -11.46
N VAL A 85 -1.96 8.19 -10.82
CA VAL A 85 -2.81 7.10 -10.29
C VAL A 85 -3.32 6.21 -11.41
N ASP A 86 -3.80 6.78 -12.52
CA ASP A 86 -4.26 6.00 -13.68
C ASP A 86 -3.14 5.11 -14.25
N ALA A 87 -1.95 5.68 -14.43
CA ALA A 87 -0.78 4.93 -14.89
C ALA A 87 -0.35 3.81 -13.93
N LEU A 88 -0.41 4.05 -12.61
CA LEU A 88 -0.10 3.04 -11.59
C LEU A 88 -1.13 1.92 -11.58
N VAL A 89 -2.42 2.24 -11.68
CA VAL A 89 -3.49 1.24 -11.73
C VAL A 89 -3.31 0.34 -12.96
N ASP A 90 -3.03 0.93 -14.13
CA ASP A 90 -2.77 0.18 -15.36
C ASP A 90 -1.54 -0.73 -15.23
N ALA A 91 -0.42 -0.19 -14.72
CA ALA A 91 0.82 -0.96 -14.53
C ALA A 91 0.63 -2.15 -13.58
N VAL A 92 -0.01 -1.93 -12.42
CA VAL A 92 -0.28 -2.99 -11.44
C VAL A 92 -1.22 -4.04 -12.01
N SER A 93 -2.29 -3.63 -12.71
CA SER A 93 -3.28 -4.56 -13.27
C SER A 93 -2.70 -5.40 -14.40
N ALA A 94 -1.85 -4.80 -15.24
CA ALA A 94 -1.12 -5.52 -16.28
C ALA A 94 -0.17 -6.56 -15.66
N GLN A 95 0.60 -6.16 -14.64
CA GLN A 95 1.53 -7.05 -13.96
C GLN A 95 0.82 -8.23 -13.28
N LEU A 96 -0.26 -7.96 -12.55
CA LEU A 96 -1.10 -9.01 -11.97
C LEU A 96 -1.69 -9.94 -13.03
N GLY A 97 -2.04 -9.40 -14.21
CA GLY A 97 -2.55 -10.17 -15.33
C GLY A 97 -1.56 -11.21 -15.84
N LEU A 98 -0.27 -10.83 -15.94
CA LEU A 98 0.81 -11.73 -16.33
C LEU A 98 0.98 -12.88 -15.34
N VAL A 99 0.94 -12.56 -14.05
CA VAL A 99 1.24 -13.52 -12.97
C VAL A 99 0.08 -14.48 -12.75
N LEU A 100 -1.14 -13.94 -12.68
CA LEU A 100 -2.34 -14.72 -12.37
C LEU A 100 -2.93 -15.40 -13.60
N GLY A 101 -2.46 -15.05 -14.81
CA GLY A 101 -3.05 -15.50 -16.07
C GLY A 101 -4.48 -15.00 -16.25
N LEU A 102 -4.80 -13.83 -15.68
CA LEU A 102 -6.13 -13.23 -15.70
C LEU A 102 -6.19 -12.02 -16.64
N PRO A 103 -7.37 -11.70 -17.21
CA PRO A 103 -7.51 -10.51 -18.05
C PRO A 103 -7.30 -9.21 -17.27
N ALA A 104 -6.62 -8.23 -17.87
CA ALA A 104 -6.27 -6.96 -17.22
C ALA A 104 -7.50 -6.12 -16.82
N GLY A 105 -8.61 -6.17 -17.58
CA GLY A 105 -9.81 -5.37 -17.30
C GLY A 105 -10.43 -5.64 -15.92
N PRO A 106 -10.83 -6.89 -15.61
CA PRO A 106 -11.32 -7.26 -14.28
C PRO A 106 -10.32 -7.00 -13.16
N LEU A 107 -9.02 -7.16 -13.42
CA LEU A 107 -7.98 -6.84 -12.44
C LEU A 107 -7.92 -5.34 -12.16
N ARG A 108 -8.05 -4.51 -13.19
CA ARG A 108 -8.14 -3.05 -13.08
C ARG A 108 -9.32 -2.63 -12.21
N GLU A 109 -10.50 -3.18 -12.47
CA GLU A 109 -11.70 -2.89 -11.67
C GLU A 109 -11.52 -3.32 -10.21
N ARG A 110 -10.87 -4.46 -9.97
CA ARG A 110 -10.54 -4.94 -8.62
C ARG A 110 -9.54 -4.01 -7.92
N THR A 111 -8.48 -3.59 -8.60
CA THR A 111 -7.46 -2.68 -8.07
C THR A 111 -8.08 -1.32 -7.70
N GLU A 112 -8.94 -0.74 -8.54
CA GLU A 112 -9.65 0.50 -8.22
C GLU A 112 -10.57 0.35 -6.99
N ALA A 113 -11.27 -0.78 -6.87
CA ALA A 113 -12.10 -1.07 -5.70
C ALA A 113 -11.27 -1.16 -4.42
N GLN A 114 -10.12 -1.82 -4.47
CA GLN A 114 -9.22 -1.97 -3.31
C GLN A 114 -8.59 -0.62 -2.93
N ILE A 115 -8.17 0.19 -3.89
CA ILE A 115 -7.66 1.56 -3.66
C ILE A 115 -8.69 2.39 -2.88
N ARG A 116 -9.98 2.35 -3.28
CA ARG A 116 -11.08 3.01 -2.55
C ARG A 116 -11.30 2.47 -1.14
N MET A 117 -11.15 1.17 -0.93
CA MET A 117 -11.24 0.58 0.41
C MET A 117 -10.09 1.00 1.32
N ILE A 118 -8.89 1.24 0.77
CA ILE A 118 -7.69 1.62 1.54
C ILE A 118 -7.71 3.11 1.88
N HIS A 119 -7.94 3.99 0.90
CA HIS A 119 -7.81 5.45 1.09
C HIS A 119 -9.12 6.15 1.44
N GLY A 120 -10.26 5.47 1.28
CA GLY A 120 -11.58 6.04 1.50
C GLY A 120 -12.11 6.86 0.32
N ASP A 121 -13.42 7.09 0.31
CA ASP A 121 -14.10 7.64 -0.87
C ASP A 121 -13.76 9.11 -1.19
N GLU A 122 -13.44 9.92 -0.19
CA GLU A 122 -13.23 11.37 -0.40
C GLU A 122 -11.99 11.68 -1.25
N ILE A 123 -10.84 11.08 -0.90
CA ILE A 123 -9.59 11.24 -1.65
C ILE A 123 -9.75 10.66 -3.06
N GLU A 124 -10.40 9.51 -3.18
CA GLU A 124 -10.58 8.84 -4.46
C GLU A 124 -11.60 9.52 -5.37
N ASP A 125 -12.54 10.29 -4.81
CA ASP A 125 -13.38 11.19 -5.58
C ASP A 125 -12.58 12.37 -6.15
N TRP A 126 -11.57 12.89 -5.44
CA TRP A 126 -10.65 13.90 -5.99
C TRP A 126 -9.69 13.35 -7.04
N LEU A 127 -9.27 12.08 -6.88
CA LEU A 127 -8.42 11.37 -7.83
C LEU A 127 -9.18 10.82 -9.04
N GLU A 128 -10.51 10.93 -9.05
CA GLU A 128 -11.40 10.43 -10.10
C GLU A 128 -11.29 8.90 -10.30
N VAL A 129 -10.88 8.15 -9.27
CA VAL A 129 -10.84 6.69 -9.32
C VAL A 129 -12.27 6.15 -9.37
N PRO A 130 -12.68 5.35 -10.37
CA PRO A 130 -14.05 4.87 -10.50
C PRO A 130 -14.54 4.03 -9.31
N ARG A 131 -15.82 4.19 -8.94
CA ARG A 131 -16.52 3.22 -8.08
C ARG A 131 -16.85 1.97 -8.90
N ARG A 132 -16.59 0.79 -8.34
CA ARG A 132 -16.81 -0.50 -9.00
C ARG A 132 -17.74 -1.37 -8.17
N SER A 133 -18.63 -2.11 -8.82
CA SER A 133 -19.55 -3.03 -8.14
C SER A 133 -18.81 -4.13 -7.36
N ILE A 134 -17.61 -4.52 -7.81
CA ILE A 134 -16.76 -5.48 -7.12
C ILE A 134 -16.36 -5.00 -5.71
N GLN A 135 -16.37 -3.69 -5.43
CA GLN A 135 -16.14 -3.15 -4.08
C GLN A 135 -17.16 -3.69 -3.07
N VAL A 136 -18.42 -3.88 -3.48
CA VAL A 136 -19.45 -4.49 -2.62
C VAL A 136 -19.13 -5.95 -2.36
N ALA A 137 -18.69 -6.68 -3.38
CA ALA A 137 -18.29 -8.08 -3.22
C ALA A 137 -17.10 -8.20 -2.27
N GLU A 138 -16.05 -7.40 -2.43
CA GLU A 138 -14.88 -7.38 -1.52
C GLU A 138 -15.31 -7.05 -0.08
N ALA A 139 -16.14 -6.00 0.11
CA ALA A 139 -16.64 -5.62 1.42
C ALA A 139 -17.43 -6.75 2.12
N LEU A 140 -18.22 -7.53 1.37
CA LEU A 140 -18.95 -8.68 1.91
C LEU A 140 -18.03 -9.83 2.34
N HIS A 141 -16.82 -9.94 1.79
CA HIS A 141 -15.85 -10.98 2.18
C HIS A 141 -15.02 -10.61 3.41
N VAL A 142 -14.96 -9.32 3.78
CA VAL A 142 -14.15 -8.84 4.92
C VAL A 142 -14.36 -9.65 6.21
N PRO A 143 -15.60 -9.99 6.66
CA PRO A 143 -15.79 -10.79 7.87
C PRO A 143 -15.18 -12.20 7.74
N THR A 144 -15.26 -12.81 6.56
CA THR A 144 -14.66 -14.13 6.28
C THR A 144 -13.15 -14.07 6.27
N VAL A 145 -12.56 -13.03 5.66
CA VAL A 145 -11.10 -12.79 5.69
C VAL A 145 -10.63 -12.65 7.13
N ARG A 146 -11.31 -11.81 7.92
CA ARG A 146 -10.97 -11.61 9.34
C ARG A 146 -11.07 -12.89 10.16
N GLN A 147 -12.14 -13.69 9.94
CA GLN A 147 -12.30 -14.98 10.62
C GLN A 147 -11.18 -15.96 10.25
N ARG A 148 -10.79 -16.02 8.97
CA ARG A 148 -9.68 -16.85 8.50
C ARG A 148 -8.37 -16.46 9.18
N PHE A 149 -8.05 -15.17 9.23
CA PHE A 149 -6.83 -14.66 9.89
C PHE A 149 -6.85 -14.98 11.39
N ALA A 150 -7.95 -14.68 12.08
CA ALA A 150 -8.10 -14.97 13.50
C ALA A 150 -7.94 -16.48 13.81
N PHE A 151 -8.40 -17.35 12.91
CA PHE A 151 -8.24 -18.80 13.04
C PHE A 151 -6.79 -19.25 12.77
N LEU A 152 -6.13 -18.71 11.74
CA LEU A 152 -4.72 -19.02 11.45
C LEU A 152 -3.80 -18.65 12.60
N HIS A 153 -4.02 -17.52 13.28
CA HIS A 153 -3.24 -17.14 14.46
C HIS A 153 -3.38 -18.10 15.65
N GLN A 154 -4.39 -18.97 15.65
CA GLN A 154 -4.55 -20.02 16.67
C GLN A 154 -3.84 -21.33 16.29
N LEU A 155 -3.28 -21.41 15.07
CA LEU A 155 -2.64 -22.61 14.50
C LEU A 155 -1.22 -22.28 14.03
N PRO A 156 -0.21 -22.28 14.92
CA PRO A 156 1.15 -21.81 14.61
C PRO A 156 1.77 -22.49 13.38
N ASP A 157 1.69 -23.81 13.28
CA ASP A 157 2.27 -24.56 12.14
C ASP A 157 1.58 -24.20 10.81
N ALA A 158 0.26 -24.02 10.84
CA ALA A 158 -0.51 -23.63 9.65
C ALA A 158 -0.23 -22.18 9.25
N LEU A 159 -0.05 -21.29 10.23
CA LEU A 159 0.35 -19.91 9.99
C LEU A 159 1.75 -19.83 9.38
N GLU A 160 2.71 -20.60 9.89
CA GLU A 160 4.08 -20.66 9.34
C GLU A 160 4.07 -21.18 7.91
N GLN A 161 3.29 -22.23 7.62
CA GLN A 161 3.13 -22.75 6.26
C GLN A 161 2.47 -21.72 5.32
N GLU A 162 1.44 -21.01 5.78
CA GLU A 162 0.79 -19.94 5.02
C GLU A 162 1.78 -18.80 4.71
N ILE A 163 2.57 -18.37 5.69
CA ILE A 163 3.61 -17.35 5.51
C ILE A 163 4.64 -17.82 4.48
N ALA A 164 5.15 -19.04 4.60
CA ALA A 164 6.13 -19.59 3.66
C ALA A 164 5.56 -19.69 2.23
N THR A 165 4.29 -20.06 2.09
CA THR A 165 3.60 -20.11 0.80
C THR A 165 3.48 -18.72 0.18
N ASN A 166 3.04 -17.74 0.96
CA ASN A 166 2.89 -16.36 0.50
C ASN A 166 4.25 -15.73 0.13
N GLN A 167 5.29 -15.98 0.93
CA GLN A 167 6.65 -15.53 0.63
C GLN A 167 7.17 -16.14 -0.68
N ALA A 168 6.94 -17.43 -0.92
CA ALA A 168 7.35 -18.08 -2.16
C ALA A 168 6.67 -17.45 -3.39
N VAL A 169 5.38 -17.11 -3.29
CA VAL A 169 4.66 -16.40 -4.36
C VAL A 169 5.26 -15.00 -4.61
N ILE A 170 5.59 -14.25 -3.55
CA ILE A 170 6.23 -12.93 -3.69
C ILE A 170 7.62 -13.05 -4.32
N VAL A 171 8.42 -14.04 -3.93
CA VAL A 171 9.74 -14.27 -4.54
C VAL A 171 9.60 -14.60 -6.02
N GLN A 172 8.67 -15.49 -6.38
CA GLN A 172 8.38 -15.80 -7.78
C GLN A 172 7.93 -14.57 -8.58
N LEU A 173 7.12 -13.71 -7.97
CA LEU A 173 6.69 -12.43 -8.53
C LEU A 173 7.88 -11.52 -8.83
N LEU A 174 8.80 -11.38 -7.88
CA LEU A 174 9.98 -10.53 -8.02
C LEU A 174 10.95 -11.09 -9.08
N GLU A 175 11.22 -12.40 -9.06
CA GLU A 175 12.06 -13.07 -10.05
C GLU A 175 11.48 -12.99 -11.47
N ALA A 176 10.15 -13.01 -11.61
CA ALA A 176 9.49 -12.85 -12.91
C ALA A 176 9.57 -11.41 -13.47
N THR A 177 9.90 -10.42 -12.62
CA THR A 177 10.10 -9.02 -13.01
C THR A 177 11.55 -8.62 -13.18
N GLU A 178 12.48 -9.43 -12.70
CA GLU A 178 13.91 -9.19 -12.85
C GLU A 178 14.41 -9.76 -14.19
N ASP A 179 14.53 -8.89 -15.20
CA ASP A 179 15.39 -9.14 -16.37
C ASP A 179 16.89 -9.18 -15.99
N GLY A 180 17.22 -9.26 -14.69
CA GLY A 180 18.57 -9.22 -14.12
C GLY A 180 19.14 -7.82 -13.90
N GLY A 181 18.38 -6.76 -14.20
CA GLY A 181 18.76 -5.36 -13.94
C GLY A 181 17.73 -4.68 -13.03
N SER A 182 18.22 -3.91 -12.05
CA SER A 182 17.35 -3.09 -11.20
C SER A 182 16.63 -2.02 -12.02
N ALA A 183 15.46 -1.55 -11.56
CA ALA A 183 14.75 -0.42 -12.20
C ALA A 183 15.62 0.85 -12.34
N TYR A 184 16.68 0.98 -11.53
CA TYR A 184 17.67 2.06 -11.63
C TYR A 184 18.63 1.89 -12.82
N GLU A 185 18.91 0.65 -13.22
CA GLU A 185 19.81 0.32 -14.33
C GLU A 185 19.11 0.39 -15.70
N THR A 186 17.78 0.27 -15.71
CA THR A 186 16.96 0.29 -16.93
C THR A 186 16.27 1.63 -17.19
N ALA A 187 16.27 2.55 -16.22
CA ALA A 187 15.72 3.90 -16.43
C ALA A 187 16.57 4.69 -17.45
N PRO A 188 15.95 5.37 -18.44
CA PRO A 188 16.69 6.19 -19.39
C PRO A 188 17.43 7.30 -18.64
N SER A 189 18.72 7.46 -18.92
CA SER A 189 19.50 8.55 -18.33
C SER A 189 18.91 9.91 -18.76
N ALA A 190 19.05 10.94 -17.95
CA ALA A 190 18.56 12.28 -18.27
C ALA A 190 19.03 12.79 -19.66
N ALA A 191 20.17 12.30 -20.15
CA ALA A 191 20.70 12.63 -21.48
C ALA A 191 19.91 12.00 -22.65
N GLN A 192 19.13 10.94 -22.41
CA GLN A 192 18.32 10.25 -23.43
C GLN A 192 16.90 10.81 -23.51
N ALA A 193 16.42 11.46 -22.46
CA ALA A 193 15.09 12.09 -22.42
C ALA A 193 15.05 13.45 -23.17
N GLU A 194 16.18 14.15 -23.31
CA GLU A 194 16.28 15.41 -24.06
C GLU A 194 16.45 15.22 -25.58
N ALA A 195 16.58 13.97 -26.06
CA ALA A 195 16.84 13.65 -27.47
C ALA A 195 15.63 13.06 -28.22
N ALA A 196 14.45 13.01 -27.59
CA ALA A 196 13.19 12.53 -28.16
C ALA A 196 12.15 13.66 -28.24
#